data_AF-A0A6N2JWK5-F1
#
_entry.id   AF-A0A6N2JWK5-F1
#
_cell.length_a   1.000
_cell.length_b   1.000
_cell.length_c   1.000
_cell.angle_alpha   90.00
_cell.angle_beta   90.00
_cell.angle_gamma   90.00
#
_symmetry.space_group_name_H-M   'P 1'
#
loop_
_entity.id
_entity.type
_entity.pdbx_description
1 polymer ?
#
loop_
_entity_poly.entity_id
_entity_poly.type
_entity_poly.pdbx_seq_one_letter_code
_entity_poly.pdbx_strand_id
1 'polypeptide(L)'
;MRQEMEALLYQYRVDIVFSGHVHAYERMNRVFNYTLDPCGPVYITVGDGGNIEKVEVDHADEPGNCPSAGDNIPEFGGACHINFSSGPAEGKFCWDKQPEWSAFRESSFGHGILEVVNSTCALWTWHRNQDIYKDDSHGDQIYVVRLPELCIASTLEGSGRPGDGGVTNEAADLLARWAWFAAWIEMLTIAVIWTSVH
;
A
#
# COMPACT_ATOMS: atom_id res chain seq x y z
N MET A 1 7.84 -11.97 3.38
CA MET A 1 7.39 -11.03 2.33
C MET A 1 7.09 -9.64 2.88
N ARG A 2 6.13 -9.47 3.81
CA ARG A 2 5.77 -8.15 4.37
C ARG A 2 6.98 -7.32 4.82
N GLN A 3 7.84 -7.87 5.70
CA GLN A 3 9.02 -7.15 6.23
C GLN A 3 9.99 -6.65 5.16
N GLU A 4 10.04 -7.32 4.00
CA GLU A 4 10.98 -7.00 2.92
C GLU A 4 10.40 -6.00 1.91
N MET A 5 9.09 -6.06 1.65
CA MET A 5 8.46 -5.35 0.54
C MET A 5 7.51 -4.25 0.95
N GLU A 6 6.89 -4.32 2.15
CA GLU A 6 5.84 -3.40 2.55
C GLU A 6 6.33 -1.95 2.55
N ALA A 7 7.54 -1.69 3.07
CA ALA A 7 8.14 -0.36 3.07
C ALA A 7 8.36 0.20 1.64
N LEU A 8 8.77 -0.65 0.70
CA LEU A 8 8.95 -0.27 -0.70
C LEU A 8 7.61 0.06 -1.36
N LEU A 9 6.60 -0.80 -1.18
CA LEU A 9 5.26 -0.58 -1.74
C LEU A 9 4.61 0.69 -1.15
N TYR A 10 4.80 0.93 0.14
CA TYR A 10 4.37 2.14 0.82
C TYR A 10 5.08 3.39 0.26
N GLN A 11 6.41 3.34 0.08
CA GLN A 11 7.20 4.42 -0.51
C GLN A 11 6.70 4.80 -1.91
N TYR A 12 6.33 3.82 -2.72
CA TYR A 12 5.78 4.03 -4.07
C TYR A 12 4.26 4.27 -4.08
N ARG A 13 3.63 4.39 -2.91
CA ARG A 13 2.22 4.75 -2.73
C ARG A 13 1.27 3.79 -3.45
N VAL A 14 1.48 2.49 -3.24
CA VAL A 14 0.52 1.47 -3.67
C VAL A 14 -0.83 1.75 -3.00
N ASP A 15 -1.89 1.86 -3.80
CA ASP A 15 -3.22 2.21 -3.29
C ASP A 15 -3.98 0.98 -2.75
N ILE A 16 -3.89 -0.15 -3.44
CA ILE A 16 -4.61 -1.39 -3.14
C ILE A 16 -3.69 -2.60 -3.40
N VAL A 17 -3.73 -3.60 -2.52
CA VAL A 17 -3.07 -4.90 -2.69
C VAL A 17 -4.12 -6.00 -2.68
N PHE A 18 -4.16 -6.81 -3.72
CA PHE A 18 -5.01 -7.99 -3.81
C PHE A 18 -4.22 -9.27 -3.54
N SER A 19 -4.79 -10.16 -2.73
CA SER A 19 -4.23 -11.49 -2.45
C SER A 19 -5.30 -12.58 -2.47
N GLY A 20 -4.87 -13.83 -2.63
CA GLY A 20 -5.70 -15.02 -2.41
C GLY A 20 -5.16 -15.84 -1.24
N HIS A 21 -5.03 -17.15 -1.44
CA HIS A 21 -4.49 -18.14 -0.49
C HIS A 21 -5.41 -18.46 0.69
N VAL A 22 -5.84 -17.48 1.49
CA VAL A 22 -6.85 -17.72 2.53
C VAL A 22 -8.21 -17.89 1.85
N HIS A 23 -8.93 -18.98 2.15
CA HIS A 23 -10.21 -19.31 1.50
C HIS A 23 -11.40 -18.56 2.10
N ALA A 24 -11.28 -17.25 2.23
CA ALA A 24 -12.33 -16.36 2.71
C ALA A 24 -12.13 -14.96 2.10
N TYR A 25 -13.13 -14.10 2.30
CA TYR A 25 -13.04 -12.69 1.95
C TYR A 25 -12.62 -11.86 3.18
N GLU A 26 -11.64 -10.98 3.00
CA GLU A 26 -11.29 -9.98 4.01
C GLU A 26 -10.83 -8.68 3.36
N ARG A 27 -11.34 -7.55 3.84
CA ARG A 27 -10.87 -6.21 3.51
C ARG A 27 -10.36 -5.53 4.75
N MET A 28 -9.14 -5.00 4.65
CA MET A 28 -8.52 -4.22 5.70
C MET A 28 -8.85 -2.73 5.55
N ASN A 29 -8.77 -1.99 6.65
CA ASN A 29 -8.56 -0.54 6.62
C ASN A 29 -7.17 -0.24 6.06
N ARG A 30 -6.93 1.03 5.69
CA ARG A 30 -5.58 1.45 5.30
C ARG A 30 -4.60 1.23 6.45
N VAL A 31 -3.55 0.46 6.18
CA VAL A 31 -2.62 -0.01 7.21
C VAL A 31 -1.20 -0.03 6.66
N PHE A 32 -0.26 0.33 7.50
CA PHE A 32 1.17 0.19 7.24
C PHE A 32 1.84 -0.33 8.51
N ASN A 33 2.57 -1.44 8.38
CA ASN A 33 3.31 -2.06 9.49
C ASN A 33 2.43 -2.28 10.75
N TYR A 34 1.27 -2.91 10.55
CA TYR A 34 0.26 -3.18 11.59
C TYR A 34 -0.30 -1.93 12.31
N THR A 35 -0.10 -0.74 11.76
CA THR A 35 -0.66 0.50 12.29
C THR A 35 -1.63 1.09 11.28
N LEU A 36 -2.81 1.52 11.75
CA LEU A 36 -3.76 2.25 10.91
C LEU A 36 -3.08 3.52 10.38
N ASP A 37 -3.03 3.66 9.07
CA ASP A 37 -2.32 4.75 8.41
C ASP A 37 -3.15 5.22 7.21
N PRO A 38 -3.59 6.49 7.14
CA PRO A 38 -4.39 7.00 6.03
C PRO A 38 -3.67 6.96 4.66
N CYS A 39 -2.35 6.81 4.63
CA CYS A 39 -1.53 6.65 3.43
C CYS A 39 -1.14 5.20 3.15
N GLY A 40 -1.46 4.26 4.04
CA GLY A 40 -1.25 2.83 3.81
C GLY A 40 -2.13 2.29 2.67
N PRO A 41 -1.70 1.23 1.99
CA PRO A 41 -2.55 0.51 1.04
C PRO A 41 -3.78 -0.09 1.74
N VAL A 42 -4.85 -0.27 0.96
CA VAL A 42 -5.96 -1.15 1.34
C VAL A 42 -5.59 -2.57 0.91
N TYR A 43 -5.51 -3.51 1.86
CA TYR A 43 -5.32 -4.92 1.55
C TYR A 43 -6.67 -5.62 1.44
N ILE A 44 -6.85 -6.38 0.38
CA ILE A 44 -8.07 -7.12 0.10
C ILE A 44 -7.70 -8.56 -0.26
N THR A 45 -8.15 -9.49 0.55
CA THR A 45 -8.03 -10.93 0.32
C THR A 45 -9.32 -11.44 -0.32
N VAL A 46 -9.18 -12.06 -1.48
CA VAL A 46 -10.27 -12.64 -2.29
C VAL A 46 -9.84 -14.05 -2.73
N GLY A 47 -9.47 -14.89 -1.76
CA GLY A 47 -9.08 -16.29 -1.99
C GLY A 47 -10.26 -17.26 -1.96
N ASP A 48 -11.47 -16.73 -1.91
CA ASP A 48 -12.77 -17.38 -1.75
C ASP A 48 -13.39 -17.86 -3.09
N GLY A 49 -12.55 -18.32 -4.02
CA GLY A 49 -12.98 -18.69 -5.37
C GLY A 49 -13.76 -20.01 -5.50
N GLY A 50 -13.98 -20.76 -4.41
CA GLY A 50 -14.76 -22.00 -4.43
C GLY A 50 -13.97 -23.29 -4.64
N ASN A 51 -12.75 -23.38 -4.12
CA ASN A 51 -11.95 -24.61 -4.19
C ASN A 51 -12.48 -25.73 -3.25
N ILE A 52 -11.95 -26.95 -3.40
CA ILE A 52 -12.39 -28.15 -2.65
C ILE A 52 -11.93 -28.16 -1.18
N GLU A 53 -10.96 -27.33 -0.82
CA GLU A 53 -10.31 -27.30 0.50
C GLU A 53 -11.19 -26.60 1.56
N LYS A 54 -12.41 -26.20 1.17
CA LYS A 54 -13.46 -25.54 1.97
C LYS A 54 -13.13 -24.08 2.30
N VAL A 55 -14.15 -23.38 2.76
CA VAL A 55 -14.06 -21.98 3.20
C VAL A 55 -13.41 -21.92 4.59
N GLU A 56 -12.51 -20.95 4.78
CA GLU A 56 -11.88 -20.70 6.09
C GLU A 56 -12.89 -19.98 7.00
N VAL A 57 -13.10 -20.50 8.20
CA VAL A 57 -14.09 -19.97 9.16
C VAL A 57 -13.48 -19.54 10.48
N ASP A 58 -12.31 -20.07 10.83
CA ASP A 58 -11.66 -19.80 12.09
C ASP A 58 -10.91 -18.46 12.02
N HIS A 59 -10.90 -17.72 13.12
CA HIS A 59 -10.12 -16.50 13.25
C HIS A 59 -9.06 -16.65 14.34
N ALA A 60 -7.84 -16.19 14.07
CA ALA A 60 -6.73 -16.29 15.03
C ALA A 60 -6.99 -15.52 16.35
N ASP A 61 -7.91 -14.55 16.33
CA ASP A 61 -8.36 -13.80 17.50
C ASP A 61 -9.47 -14.46 18.32
N GLU A 62 -9.99 -15.61 17.88
CA GLU A 62 -10.95 -16.40 18.66
C GLU A 62 -10.28 -17.19 19.79
N PRO A 63 -11.00 -17.45 20.91
CA PRO A 63 -10.45 -18.18 22.03
C PRO A 63 -9.93 -19.58 21.63
N GLY A 64 -8.63 -19.79 21.75
CA GLY A 64 -7.96 -21.07 21.46
C GLY A 64 -7.45 -21.22 20.03
N ASN A 65 -7.75 -20.28 19.13
CA ASN A 65 -7.38 -20.34 17.72
C ASN A 65 -6.07 -19.60 17.39
N CYS A 66 -5.45 -18.89 18.35
CA CYS A 66 -4.17 -18.22 18.11
C CYS A 66 -3.05 -19.26 17.89
N PRO A 67 -2.39 -19.27 16.72
CA PRO A 67 -1.35 -20.24 16.42
C PRO A 67 -0.09 -20.06 17.27
N SER A 68 0.65 -21.15 17.43
CA SER A 68 1.96 -21.16 18.07
C SER A 68 3.06 -20.72 17.10
N ALA A 69 4.22 -20.32 17.62
CA ALA A 69 5.35 -19.90 16.79
C ALA A 69 5.93 -21.00 15.88
N GLY A 70 5.60 -22.28 16.14
CA GLY A 70 5.96 -23.41 15.28
C GLY A 70 4.95 -23.69 14.16
N ASP A 71 3.79 -23.03 14.17
CA ASP A 71 2.77 -23.16 13.15
C ASP A 71 3.06 -22.18 11.99
N ASN A 72 2.43 -22.41 10.83
CA ASN A 72 2.52 -21.53 9.66
C ASN A 72 3.96 -21.29 9.15
N ILE A 73 4.83 -22.30 9.29
CA ILE A 73 6.16 -22.28 8.69
C ILE A 73 6.02 -22.56 7.19
N PRO A 74 6.47 -21.64 6.31
CA PRO A 74 6.35 -21.83 4.88
C PRO A 74 7.26 -22.98 4.40
N GLU A 75 6.82 -23.72 3.39
CA GLU A 75 7.59 -24.82 2.76
C GLU A 75 8.95 -24.34 2.24
N PHE A 76 9.00 -23.10 1.74
CA PHE A 76 10.20 -22.46 1.24
C PHE A 76 10.47 -21.14 1.96
N GLY A 77 11.71 -20.97 2.41
CA GLY A 77 12.18 -19.73 3.04
C GLY A 77 12.21 -19.79 4.56
N GLY A 78 12.45 -18.62 5.16
CA GLY A 78 12.44 -18.44 6.61
C GLY A 78 11.11 -17.85 7.08
N ALA A 79 10.85 -18.01 8.38
CA ALA A 79 9.67 -17.45 9.02
C ALA A 79 10.04 -16.24 9.88
N CYS A 80 9.28 -15.16 9.74
CA CYS A 80 9.56 -13.86 10.37
C CYS A 80 8.36 -13.40 11.22
N HIS A 81 7.78 -14.33 11.97
CA HIS A 81 6.74 -14.02 12.94
C HIS A 81 7.35 -13.27 14.14
N ILE A 82 6.76 -12.14 14.49
CA ILE A 82 7.16 -11.32 15.64
C ILE A 82 5.91 -11.04 16.45
N ASN A 83 6.04 -11.05 17.78
CA ASN A 83 4.99 -10.56 18.66
C ASN A 83 4.80 -9.07 18.43
N PHE A 84 3.58 -8.57 18.63
CA PHE A 84 3.33 -7.14 18.55
C PHE A 84 4.13 -6.41 19.63
N SER A 85 4.89 -5.39 19.23
CA SER A 85 5.69 -4.56 20.13
C SER A 85 4.93 -3.37 20.69
N SER A 86 3.69 -3.14 20.26
CA SER A 86 2.84 -2.02 20.65
C SER A 86 1.37 -2.30 20.34
N GLY A 87 0.48 -1.42 20.84
CA GLY A 87 -0.95 -1.46 20.56
C GLY A 87 -1.73 -2.46 21.42
N PRO A 88 -3.01 -2.72 21.10
CA PRO A 88 -3.89 -3.55 21.95
C PRO A 88 -3.44 -5.00 22.17
N ALA A 89 -2.57 -5.53 21.31
CA ALA A 89 -2.01 -6.88 21.42
C ALA A 89 -0.52 -6.89 21.80
N GLU A 90 0.00 -5.81 22.40
CA GLU A 90 1.39 -5.73 22.85
C GLU A 90 1.83 -6.96 23.67
N GLY A 91 2.98 -7.52 23.30
CA GLY A 91 3.55 -8.72 23.90
C GLY A 91 2.91 -10.03 23.47
N LYS A 92 1.80 -9.99 22.72
CA LYS A 92 1.07 -11.17 22.23
C LYS A 92 1.31 -11.40 20.74
N PHE A 93 1.01 -12.62 20.29
CA PHE A 93 1.09 -13.00 18.88
C PHE A 93 -0.23 -12.72 18.12
N CYS A 94 -1.37 -12.86 18.80
CA CYS A 94 -2.69 -12.56 18.25
C CYS A 94 -3.44 -11.58 19.14
N TRP A 95 -4.44 -10.92 18.56
CA TRP A 95 -5.44 -10.17 19.29
C TRP A 95 -6.43 -11.15 19.95
N ASP A 96 -7.28 -10.65 20.84
CA ASP A 96 -8.38 -11.40 21.47
C ASP A 96 -9.76 -10.96 20.96
N LYS A 97 -9.76 -10.18 19.87
CA LYS A 97 -10.90 -9.70 19.11
C LYS A 97 -10.43 -9.33 17.71
N GLN A 98 -11.37 -9.09 16.79
CA GLN A 98 -11.06 -8.61 15.45
C GLN A 98 -10.15 -7.36 15.53
N PRO A 99 -8.95 -7.41 14.92
CA PRO A 99 -8.05 -6.27 14.93
C PRO A 99 -8.65 -5.06 14.22
N GLU A 100 -8.32 -3.85 14.67
CA GLU A 100 -8.91 -2.61 14.14
C GLU A 100 -8.60 -2.36 12.65
N TRP A 101 -7.53 -2.97 12.14
CA TRP A 101 -7.22 -2.92 10.71
C TRP A 101 -8.06 -3.89 9.87
N SER A 102 -8.74 -4.88 10.45
CA SER A 102 -9.66 -5.74 9.71
C SER A 102 -11.01 -5.05 9.65
N ALA A 103 -11.34 -4.45 8.50
CA ALA A 103 -12.56 -3.65 8.36
C ALA A 103 -13.80 -4.51 8.10
N PHE A 104 -13.65 -5.57 7.31
CA PHE A 104 -14.71 -6.51 6.98
C PHE A 104 -14.09 -7.88 6.70
N ARG A 105 -14.67 -8.96 7.23
CA ARG A 105 -14.25 -10.33 6.94
C ARG A 105 -15.49 -11.23 6.90
N GLU A 106 -15.58 -12.09 5.89
CA GLU A 106 -16.69 -13.02 5.74
C GLU A 106 -16.26 -14.34 5.09
N SER A 107 -16.73 -15.45 5.67
CA SER A 107 -16.51 -16.81 5.18
C SER A 107 -17.60 -17.22 4.19
N SER A 108 -17.56 -16.62 3.00
CA SER A 108 -18.43 -16.97 1.87
C SER A 108 -17.59 -17.09 0.61
N PHE A 109 -18.01 -17.92 -0.34
CA PHE A 109 -17.42 -17.90 -1.68
C PHE A 109 -17.94 -16.71 -2.48
N GLY A 110 -17.08 -16.17 -3.34
CA GLY A 110 -17.39 -14.94 -4.05
C GLY A 110 -16.33 -14.53 -5.05
N HIS A 111 -16.49 -13.30 -5.53
CA HIS A 111 -15.53 -12.61 -6.39
C HIS A 111 -15.66 -11.10 -6.20
N GLY A 112 -14.62 -10.37 -6.57
CA GLY A 112 -14.61 -8.91 -6.49
C GLY A 112 -14.51 -8.22 -7.84
N ILE A 113 -15.02 -7.00 -7.90
CA ILE A 113 -15.01 -6.10 -9.04
C ILE A 113 -14.43 -4.76 -8.57
N LEU A 114 -13.40 -4.29 -9.27
CA LEU A 114 -12.81 -2.97 -9.08
C LEU A 114 -13.16 -2.07 -10.26
N GLU A 115 -13.89 -1.00 -10.00
CA GLU A 115 -14.28 0.00 -11.00
C GLU A 115 -13.53 1.30 -10.74
N VAL A 116 -12.50 1.56 -11.54
CA VAL A 116 -11.74 2.83 -11.45
C VAL A 116 -12.58 3.93 -12.08
N VAL A 117 -13.10 4.83 -11.24
CA VAL A 117 -14.01 5.90 -11.67
C VAL A 117 -13.20 7.07 -12.25
N ASN A 118 -12.15 7.49 -11.55
CA ASN A 118 -11.28 8.59 -11.98
C ASN A 118 -9.88 8.46 -11.33
N SER A 119 -9.05 9.51 -11.45
CA SER A 119 -7.68 9.52 -10.95
C SER A 119 -7.53 9.45 -9.43
N THR A 120 -8.61 9.69 -8.67
CA THR A 120 -8.60 9.69 -7.19
C THR A 120 -9.56 8.69 -6.56
N CYS A 121 -10.45 8.06 -7.34
CA CYS A 121 -11.55 7.25 -6.82
C CYS A 121 -11.72 5.95 -7.59
N ALA A 122 -11.80 4.84 -6.85
CA ALA A 122 -12.21 3.54 -7.37
C ALA A 122 -13.28 2.92 -6.46
N LEU A 123 -14.29 2.29 -7.05
CA LEU A 123 -15.30 1.52 -6.33
C LEU A 123 -14.84 0.06 -6.26
N TRP A 124 -14.72 -0.46 -5.05
CA TRP A 124 -14.54 -1.89 -4.80
C TRP A 124 -15.87 -2.50 -4.40
N THR A 125 -16.25 -3.59 -5.04
CA THR A 125 -17.45 -4.36 -4.72
C THR A 125 -17.09 -5.84 -4.67
N TRP A 126 -17.48 -6.52 -3.59
CA TRP A 126 -17.38 -7.98 -3.48
C TRP A 126 -18.78 -8.59 -3.49
N HIS A 127 -18.92 -9.66 -4.28
CA HIS A 127 -20.18 -10.36 -4.50
C HIS A 127 -20.08 -11.80 -4.03
N ARG A 128 -21.05 -12.19 -3.21
CA ARG A 128 -21.20 -13.56 -2.71
C ARG A 128 -21.87 -14.44 -3.74
N ASN A 129 -21.40 -15.67 -3.88
CA ASN A 129 -21.97 -16.63 -4.82
C ASN A 129 -23.42 -16.99 -4.47
N GLN A 130 -23.80 -17.01 -3.19
CA GLN A 130 -25.16 -17.31 -2.75
C GLN A 130 -26.19 -16.20 -3.06
N ASP A 131 -25.75 -15.00 -3.44
CA ASP A 131 -26.62 -13.86 -3.71
C ASP A 131 -27.00 -13.72 -5.20
N ILE A 132 -26.66 -14.70 -6.05
CA ILE A 132 -26.78 -14.64 -7.52
C ILE A 132 -28.16 -14.26 -8.08
N TYR A 133 -29.24 -14.43 -7.31
CA TYR A 133 -30.61 -14.11 -7.72
C TYR A 133 -31.17 -12.81 -7.12
N LYS A 134 -30.36 -12.07 -6.38
CA LYS A 134 -30.78 -10.80 -5.78
C LYS A 134 -30.21 -9.66 -6.62
N ASP A 135 -31.08 -8.99 -7.37
CA ASP A 135 -30.72 -7.74 -8.05
C ASP A 135 -30.13 -6.77 -7.01
N ASP A 136 -28.97 -6.18 -7.33
CA ASP A 136 -28.27 -5.19 -6.50
C ASP A 136 -27.75 -5.70 -5.14
N SER A 137 -27.54 -7.02 -4.99
CA SER A 137 -26.95 -7.59 -3.78
C SER A 137 -25.42 -7.61 -3.84
N HIS A 138 -24.81 -6.85 -2.94
CA HIS A 138 -23.36 -6.84 -2.69
C HIS A 138 -23.08 -7.39 -1.29
N GLY A 139 -22.03 -8.19 -1.15
CA GLY A 139 -21.57 -8.64 0.17
C GLY A 139 -20.85 -7.53 0.92
N ASP A 140 -19.98 -6.80 0.21
CA ASP A 140 -19.25 -5.65 0.72
C ASP A 140 -19.01 -4.65 -0.44
N GLN A 141 -18.99 -3.36 -0.12
CA GLN A 141 -18.79 -2.30 -1.11
C GLN A 141 -18.18 -1.05 -0.46
N ILE A 142 -17.16 -0.48 -1.08
CA ILE A 142 -16.49 0.73 -0.59
C ILE A 142 -15.86 1.53 -1.73
N TYR A 143 -15.91 2.86 -1.61
CA TYR A 143 -15.07 3.74 -2.41
C TYR A 143 -13.67 3.83 -1.81
N VAL A 144 -12.66 3.40 -2.55
CA VAL A 144 -11.26 3.63 -2.23
C VAL A 144 -10.85 4.96 -2.85
N VAL A 145 -10.73 5.97 -1.98
CA VAL A 145 -10.26 7.31 -2.36
C VAL A 145 -8.78 7.44 -2.04
N ARG A 146 -7.97 7.81 -3.03
CA ARG A 146 -6.54 8.09 -2.85
C ARG A 146 -6.28 9.58 -2.67
N LEU A 147 -5.33 9.91 -1.81
CA LEU A 147 -4.98 11.27 -1.41
C LEU A 147 -3.53 11.59 -1.81
N PRO A 148 -3.25 11.83 -3.10
CA PRO A 148 -1.88 11.96 -3.60
C PRO A 148 -1.12 13.10 -2.90
N GLU A 149 -1.72 14.28 -2.79
CA GLU A 149 -1.05 15.46 -2.21
C GLU A 149 -0.69 15.27 -0.72
N LEU A 150 -1.56 14.61 0.05
CA LEU A 150 -1.35 14.37 1.48
C LEU A 150 -0.24 13.33 1.71
N CYS A 151 -0.23 12.27 0.91
CA CYS A 151 0.72 11.16 1.06
C CYS A 151 2.05 11.39 0.31
N ILE A 152 2.19 12.48 -0.44
CA ILE A 152 3.47 12.97 -0.99
C ILE A 152 4.24 13.78 0.06
N ALA A 153 3.55 14.59 0.86
CA ALA A 153 4.21 15.46 1.85
C ALA A 153 4.86 14.66 3.00
N SER A 154 4.25 13.55 3.43
CA SER A 154 4.75 12.71 4.52
C SER A 154 6.08 12.00 4.21
N THR A 155 6.39 11.77 2.93
CA THR A 155 7.69 11.17 2.53
C THR A 155 8.82 12.19 2.51
N LEU A 156 8.53 13.48 2.37
CA LEU A 156 9.54 14.55 2.43
C LEU A 156 9.88 14.91 3.88
N GLU A 157 8.88 14.95 4.76
CA GLU A 157 9.09 15.26 6.20
C GLU A 157 9.74 14.11 6.99
N GLY A 158 9.56 12.85 6.57
CA GLY A 158 10.16 11.67 7.21
C GLY A 158 11.62 11.37 6.84
N SER A 159 12.23 12.15 5.94
CA SER A 159 13.63 11.95 5.48
C SER A 159 14.70 12.60 6.38
N GLY A 160 14.29 13.27 7.47
CA GLY A 160 15.20 13.86 8.44
C GLY A 160 15.90 12.82 9.32
N ARG A 161 16.94 12.15 8.81
CA ARG A 161 17.97 11.54 9.67
C ARG A 161 18.76 12.66 10.34
N PRO A 162 18.97 12.64 11.68
CA PRO A 162 19.96 13.50 12.30
C PRO A 162 21.34 12.95 11.97
N GLY A 163 21.98 13.55 10.96
CA GLY A 163 23.35 13.23 10.56
C GLY A 163 23.43 12.60 9.18
N ASP A 164 23.30 13.42 8.14
CA ASP A 164 24.12 13.21 6.95
C ASP A 164 24.48 14.57 6.34
N GLY A 165 25.77 14.74 6.09
CA GLY A 165 26.32 15.97 5.53
C GLY A 165 26.06 16.05 4.03
N GLY A 166 25.62 17.22 3.58
CA GLY A 166 25.84 17.73 2.23
C GLY A 166 25.49 16.79 1.06
N VAL A 167 24.21 16.70 0.72
CA VAL A 167 23.81 16.30 -0.63
C VAL A 167 23.82 17.55 -1.51
N THR A 168 24.81 17.63 -2.39
CA THR A 168 24.88 18.62 -3.46
C THR A 168 23.69 18.46 -4.40
N ASN A 169 22.90 19.52 -4.54
CA ASN A 169 21.76 19.57 -5.46
C ASN A 169 22.22 19.44 -6.92
N GLU A 170 22.23 18.23 -7.48
CA GLU A 170 22.48 18.00 -8.92
C GLU A 170 21.53 18.79 -9.82
N ALA A 171 20.29 19.06 -9.35
CA ALA A 171 19.33 19.91 -10.06
C ALA A 171 19.77 21.39 -10.11
N ALA A 172 20.44 21.90 -9.06
CA ALA A 172 20.97 23.26 -9.04
C ALA A 172 22.22 23.38 -9.93
N ASP A 173 23.04 22.33 -10.01
CA ASP A 173 24.24 22.31 -10.84
C ASP A 173 23.89 22.16 -12.34
N LEU A 174 22.84 21.40 -12.67
CA LEU A 174 22.27 21.37 -14.02
C LEU A 174 21.69 22.72 -14.43
N LEU A 175 20.90 23.37 -13.58
CA LEU A 175 20.35 24.70 -13.85
C LEU A 175 21.44 25.77 -14.01
N ALA A 176 22.50 25.70 -13.20
CA ALA A 176 23.66 26.58 -13.35
C ALA A 176 24.37 26.35 -14.68
N ARG A 177 24.59 25.10 -15.10
CA ARG A 177 25.21 24.76 -16.39
C ARG A 177 24.41 25.27 -17.59
N TRP A 178 23.07 25.23 -17.54
CA TRP A 178 22.21 25.79 -18.59
C TRP A 178 22.25 27.33 -18.63
N ALA A 179 22.32 27.99 -17.47
CA ALA A 179 22.43 29.45 -17.40
C ALA A 179 23.73 29.98 -18.03
N TRP A 180 24.86 29.30 -17.81
CA TRP A 180 26.13 29.63 -18.47
C TRP A 180 26.10 29.38 -19.99
N PHE A 181 25.43 28.32 -20.42
CA PHE A 181 25.31 28.01 -21.86
C PHE A 181 24.45 29.06 -22.60
N ALA A 182 23.37 29.53 -21.97
CA ALA A 182 22.54 30.60 -22.52
C ALA A 182 23.29 31.94 -22.59
N ALA A 183 24.04 32.31 -21.55
CA ALA A 183 24.86 33.52 -21.54
C ALA A 183 25.99 33.49 -22.60
N TRP A 184 26.53 32.31 -22.90
CA TRP A 184 27.55 32.14 -23.94
C TRP A 184 26.98 32.31 -25.36
N ILE A 185 25.76 31.81 -25.60
CA ILE A 185 25.04 31.99 -26.87
C ILE A 185 24.71 33.48 -27.09
N GLU A 186 24.24 34.19 -26.07
CA GLU A 186 23.94 35.63 -26.18
C GLU A 186 25.19 36.47 -26.51
N MET A 187 26.35 36.17 -25.89
CA MET A 187 27.60 36.87 -26.20
C MET A 187 28.11 36.61 -27.63
N LEU A 188 27.90 35.41 -28.17
CA LEU A 188 28.23 35.09 -29.56
C LEU A 188 27.35 35.86 -30.55
N THR A 189 26.06 36.04 -30.26
CA THR A 189 25.17 36.89 -31.09
C THR A 189 25.57 38.36 -31.06
N ILE A 190 25.99 38.91 -29.92
CA ILE A 190 26.42 40.32 -29.83
C ILE A 190 27.73 40.56 -30.60
N ALA A 191 28.67 39.61 -30.58
CA ALA A 191 29.93 39.71 -31.32
C ALA A 191 29.75 39.63 -32.85
N VAL A 192 28.78 38.85 -33.34
CA VAL A 192 28.47 38.75 -34.78
C VAL A 192 27.78 40.03 -35.29
N ILE A 193 26.99 40.72 -34.45
CA ILE A 193 26.36 41.99 -34.81
C ILE A 193 27.40 43.12 -34.91
N TRP A 194 28.44 43.11 -34.07
CA TRP A 194 29.46 44.17 -34.06
C TRP A 194 30.47 44.08 -35.23
N THR A 195 30.64 42.90 -35.82
CA THR A 195 31.52 42.69 -36.99
C THR A 195 30.85 43.00 -38.34
N SER A 196 29.57 43.40 -38.35
CA SER A 196 28.80 43.72 -39.56
C SER A 196 28.52 45.22 -39.76
N VAL A 197 29.09 46.12 -38.94
CA VAL A 197 28.84 47.59 -38.98
C VAL A 197 30.15 48.42 -39.14
N HIS A 198 31.20 47.84 -39.70
CA HIS A 198 32.37 48.58 -40.21
C HIS A 198 32.76 48.02 -41.57
#